data_AF-A0A699ZQ53-F1
#
_entry.id   AF-A0A699ZQ53-F1
#
_cell.length_a   1.000
_cell.length_b   1.000
_cell.length_c   1.000
_cell.angle_alpha   90.00
_cell.angle_beta   90.00
_cell.angle_gamma   90.00
#
_symmetry.space_group_name_H-M   'P 1'
#
loop_
_entity.id
_entity.type
_entity.pdbx_description
1 polymer ?
#
loop_
_entity_poly.entity_id
_entity_poly.type
_entity_poly.pdbx_seq_one_letter_code
_entity_poly.pdbx_strand_id
1 'polypeptide(L)' 'MQICPLLLEIITGLDTIRRLPPNFPPREKMKEWYSQLHQKPANYVLPETESRQLMYDIEVAYNKFMQQLKSS' A
#
# COMPACT_ATOMS: atom_id res chain seq x y z
N MET A 1 11.24 -8.91 7.50
CA MET A 1 9.83 -8.47 7.69
C MET A 1 9.61 -6.97 8.00
N GLN A 2 10.57 -6.05 7.75
CA GLN A 2 10.40 -4.63 8.15
C GLN A 2 9.32 -3.85 7.34
N ILE A 3 8.92 -4.33 6.16
CA ILE A 3 7.98 -3.64 5.28
C ILE A 3 6.51 -3.85 5.69
N CYS A 4 6.18 -4.99 6.32
CA CYS A 4 4.81 -5.30 6.75
C CYS A 4 4.19 -4.24 7.68
N PRO A 5 4.87 -3.76 8.74
CA PRO A 5 4.32 -2.70 9.59
C PRO A 5 4.13 -1.39 8.81
N LEU A 6 5.04 -1.02 7.90
CA LEU A 6 4.90 0.19 7.08
C LEU A 6 3.67 0.13 6.17
N LEU A 7 3.41 -1.02 5.55
CA LEU A 7 2.20 -1.21 4.74
C LEU A 7 0.94 -1.12 5.58
N LEU A 8 0.96 -1.66 6.80
CA LEU A 8 -0.17 -1.57 7.72
C LEU A 8 -0.45 -0.12 8.14
N GLU A 9 0.60 0.68 8.37
CA GLU A 9 0.47 2.12 8.65
C GLU A 9 -0.15 2.86 7.46
N ILE A 10 0.25 2.56 6.22
CA ILE A 10 -0.36 3.14 5.02
C ILE A 10 -1.85 2.79 4.93
N ILE A 11 -2.20 1.51 5.10
CA ILE A 11 -3.59 1.04 5.04
C ILE A 11 -4.44 1.74 6.10
N THR A 12 -3.94 1.78 7.34
CA THR A 12 -4.63 2.43 8.47
C THR A 12 -4.78 3.93 8.22
N GLY A 13 -3.73 4.58 7.72
CA GLY A 13 -3.78 5.99 7.32
C GLY A 13 -4.88 6.25 6.30
N LEU A 14 -4.97 5.44 5.25
CA LEU A 14 -6.02 5.56 4.24
C LEU A 14 -7.44 5.34 4.82
N ASP A 15 -7.62 4.36 5.71
CA ASP A 15 -8.94 4.06 6.31
C ASP A 15 -9.42 5.17 7.27
N THR A 16 -8.51 5.98 7.83
CA THR A 16 -8.91 7.12 8.69
C THR A 16 -9.47 8.31 7.91
N ILE A 17 -9.22 8.40 6.60
CA ILE A 17 -9.59 9.55 5.78
C ILE A 17 -11.00 9.34 5.22
N ARG A 18 -12.02 9.85 5.93
CA ARG A 18 -13.44 9.75 5.55
C ARG A 18 -13.80 10.32 4.17
N ARG A 19 -12.96 11.19 3.59
CA ARG A 19 -13.16 11.76 2.26
C ARG A 19 -12.78 10.80 1.13
N LEU A 20 -12.06 9.73 1.42
CA LEU A 20 -11.72 8.73 0.42
C LEU A 20 -12.92 7.82 0.13
N PRO A 21 -13.08 7.37 -1.12
CA PRO A 21 -14.13 6.43 -1.46
C PRO A 21 -13.94 5.10 -0.72
N PRO A 22 -15.03 4.40 -0.33
CA PRO A 22 -14.95 3.14 0.43
C PRO A 22 -14.21 2.00 -0.31
N ASN A 23 -14.16 2.08 -1.64
CA ASN A 23 -13.45 1.16 -2.53
C ASN A 23 -12.21 1.80 -3.13
N PHE A 24 -11.47 2.61 -2.35
CA PHE A 24 -10.28 3.30 -2.86
C PHE A 24 -9.24 2.29 -3.36
N PRO A 25 -8.97 2.19 -4.67
CA PRO A 25 -8.15 1.11 -5.24
C PRO A 25 -6.73 1.03 -4.65
N PRO A 26 -6.05 2.16 -4.33
CA PRO A 26 -4.78 2.13 -3.64
C PRO A 26 -4.79 1.38 -2.30
N ARG A 27 -5.89 1.45 -1.53
CA ARG A 27 -6.00 0.73 -0.27
C ARG A 27 -5.98 -0.77 -0.48
N GLU A 28 -6.79 -1.25 -1.43
CA GLU A 28 -6.86 -2.68 -1.74
C GLU A 28 -5.51 -3.21 -2.23
N LYS A 29 -4.81 -2.42 -3.06
CA LYS A 29 -3.46 -2.77 -3.53
C LYS A 29 -2.44 -2.92 -2.39
N MET A 30 -2.49 -2.04 -1.38
CA MET A 30 -1.62 -2.16 -0.20
C MET A 30 -1.98 -3.37 0.67
N LYS A 31 -3.27 -3.71 0.79
CA LYS A 31 -3.73 -4.92 1.48
C LYS A 31 -3.26 -6.20 0.79
N GLU A 32 -3.27 -6.23 -0.54
CA GLU A 32 -2.72 -7.35 -1.32
C GLU A 32 -1.22 -7.53 -1.02
N TRP A 33 -0.43 -6.46 -1.10
CA TRP A 33 1.00 -6.50 -0.78
C TRP A 33 1.26 -6.95 0.66
N TYR A 34 0.51 -6.42 1.63
CA TYR A 34 0.60 -6.83 3.02
C TYR A 34 0.31 -8.34 3.16
N SER A 35 -0.77 -8.83 2.56
CA SER A 35 -1.17 -10.23 2.64
C SER A 35 -0.13 -11.16 2.01
N GLN A 36 0.46 -10.75 0.89
CA GLN A 36 1.52 -11.51 0.22
C GLN A 36 2.79 -11.58 1.06
N LEU A 37 3.23 -10.47 1.66
CA LEU A 37 4.45 -10.40 2.48
C LEU A 37 4.28 -11.05 3.86
N HIS A 38 3.09 -10.95 4.45
CA HIS A 38 2.78 -11.53 5.76
C HIS A 38 2.80 -13.06 5.73
N GLN A 39 2.52 -13.68 4.57
CA GLN A 39 2.62 -15.12 4.38
C GLN A 39 4.07 -15.61 4.21
N LYS A 40 5.03 -14.70 3.99
CA LYS A 40 6.44 -15.07 3.79
C LYS A 40 7.14 -15.26 5.13
N PRO A 41 8.18 -16.11 5.21
CA PRO A 41 8.93 -16.29 6.45
C PRO A 41 9.68 -15.00 6.84
N ALA A 42 10.01 -14.85 8.12
CA ALA A 42 10.60 -13.61 8.65
C ALA A 42 11.93 -13.21 7.98
N ASN A 43 12.68 -14.20 7.50
CA ASN A 43 13.95 -14.07 6.77
C ASN A 43 13.78 -13.85 5.26
N TYR A 44 12.54 -13.81 4.76
CA TYR A 44 12.28 -13.58 3.35
C TYR A 44 12.75 -12.18 2.95
N VAL A 45 13.62 -12.15 1.94
CA VAL A 45 14.07 -10.94 1.28
C VAL A 45 13.20 -10.75 0.06
N LEU A 46 12.54 -9.59 -0.02
CA LEU A 46 11.74 -9.24 -1.19
C LEU A 46 12.68 -9.17 -2.41
N PRO A 47 12.42 -9.95 -3.48
CA PRO A 47 13.22 -9.88 -4.70
C PRO A 47 13.24 -8.45 -5.26
N GLU A 48 14.31 -8.11 -5.98
CA GLU A 48 14.45 -6.76 -6.54
C GLU A 48 13.29 -6.40 -7.49
N THR A 49 12.82 -7.36 -8.28
CA THR A 49 11.68 -7.19 -9.18
C THR A 49 10.40 -6.86 -8.42
N GLU A 50 10.10 -7.61 -7.36
CA GLU A 50 8.93 -7.36 -6.50
C GLU A 50 9.07 -6.05 -5.72
N SER A 51 10.29 -5.70 -5.29
CA SER A 51 10.57 -4.44 -4.60
C SER A 51 10.33 -3.23 -5.51
N ARG A 52 10.76 -3.32 -6.78
CA ARG A 52 10.49 -2.28 -7.79
C ARG A 52 8.99 -2.16 -8.07
N GLN A 53 8.28 -3.29 -8.18
CA GLN A 53 6.83 -3.29 -8.38
C GLN A 53 6.10 -2.68 -7.19
N LEU A 54 6.49 -3.03 -5.96
CA LEU A 54 5.94 -2.45 -4.73
C LEU A 54 6.14 -0.94 -4.70
N MET A 55 7.34 -0.46 -5.02
CA MET A 55 7.64 0.98 -5.04
C MET A 55 6.79 1.72 -6.09
N TYR A 56 6.67 1.16 -7.30
CA TYR A 56 5.79 1.70 -8.33
C TYR A 56 4.33 1.75 -7.88
N ASP A 57 3.81 0.67 -7.28
CA ASP A 57 2.43 0.63 -6.80
C ASP A 57 2.17 1.67 -5.70
N ILE A 58 3.15 1.92 -4.82
CA ILE A 58 3.09 2.98 -3.80
C ILE A 58 3.07 4.37 -4.45
N GLU A 59 3.91 4.63 -5.46
CA GLU A 59 3.91 5.90 -6.19
C GLU A 59 2.57 6.15 -6.90
N VAL A 60 2.02 5.14 -7.56
CA VAL A 60 0.69 5.20 -8.19
C VAL A 60 -0.40 5.46 -7.14
N ALA A 61 -0.33 4.77 -6.00
CA ALA A 61 -1.24 4.96 -4.88
C ALA A 61 -1.21 6.41 -4.36
N TYR A 62 -0.01 6.96 -4.15
CA TYR A 62 0.19 8.34 -3.73
C TYR A 62 -0.35 9.34 -4.74
N ASN A 63 -0.06 9.16 -6.03
CA ASN A 63 -0.57 10.04 -7.08
C ASN A 63 -2.10 10.04 -7.14
N LYS A 64 -2.74 8.88 -7.06
CA LYS A 64 -4.21 8.75 -7.00
C LYS A 64 -4.77 9.41 -5.75
N PHE A 65 -4.12 9.24 -4.61
CA PHE A 65 -4.50 9.90 -3.36
C PHE A 65 -4.46 11.42 -3.48
N MET A 66 -3.36 11.97 -4.02
CA MET A 66 -3.22 13.40 -4.24
C MET A 66 -4.25 13.95 -5.23
N GLN A 67 -4.59 13.20 -6.28
CA GLN A 67 -5.67 13.58 -7.20
C GLN A 67 -7.02 13.63 -6.48
N GLN A 68 -7.35 12.61 -5.66
CA GLN A 68 -8.61 12.57 -4.90
C GLN A 68 -8.72 13.75 -3.91
N LEU A 69 -7.61 14.12 -3.27
CA LEU A 69 -7.58 15.29 -2.38
C LEU A 69 -7.77 16.62 -3.11
N LYS A 70 -7.20 16.76 -4.32
CA LYS A 70 -7.32 17.97 -5.14
C LYS A 70 -8.69 18.11 -5.81
N SER A 71 -9.36 17.00 -6.07
CA SER A 71 -10.70 16.96 -6.69
C SER A 71 -11.84 17.09 -5.69
N SER A 72 -11.56 17.23 -4.38
CA SER A 72 -12.55 17.42 -3.31
C SER A 72 -12.63 18.86 -2.82
#